data_AF-A0A4R1I662-F1
#
_entry.id   AF-A0A4R1I662-F1
#
_cell.length_a   1.000
_cell.length_b   1.000
_cell.length_c   1.000
_cell.angle_alpha   90.00
_cell.angle_beta   90.00
_cell.angle_gamma   90.00
#
_symmetry.space_group_name_H-M   'P 1'
#
loop_
_entity.id
_entity.type
_entity.pdbx_description
1 polymer ?
#
loop_
_entity_poly.entity_id
_entity_poly.type
_entity_poly.pdbx_seq_one_letter_code
_entity_poly.pdbx_strand_id
1 'polypeptide(L)'
;MPAPKLCGYGQKRPLSLFMATVAASGDRKSATDNEATRPVVQRETQLGAEHKAARADWRVKSAAWAAEKRKIENNAKIGLEERQERLMGIGPEPVEPIRPLILVADITSDGLTKNMPALQGSLGLFTAEGSMFTGGHAMTDDNRRRTAALLSEAWDGSPIKRVRAGDGVSIFNGRRLAIHIMIQPGGAADFLGSEALLDQGLLSRFLVASPESLAGTRFHRDVPSDVDATIRHYSAHLLRLLEAKPALLPPEYIVNELNPRELPIGKEACSVWIEFHDRIEGLVGAEGPLALIRGFAAKAAENAARIAGVLTIVEDIDAPEIGGEAMRNAMQLMDWYVQELLRLKGAAPVDARIETALNLLKWLKKEGGDVGFSRILTHGPHGLRSKHKAEEALVVLVEHGWVEEISTRPRRLRLTAGAQ
;
A
#
# COMPACT_ATOMS: atom_id res chain seq x y z
N MET A 1 10.87 -5.39 40.80
CA MET A 1 9.66 -5.70 40.00
C MET A 1 10.09 -6.66 38.89
N PRO A 2 9.42 -7.80 38.66
CA PRO A 2 9.74 -8.63 37.51
C PRO A 2 9.48 -7.83 36.23
N ALA A 3 10.37 -7.93 35.24
CA ALA A 3 10.20 -7.27 33.94
C ALA A 3 8.83 -7.66 33.34
N PRO A 4 8.11 -6.71 32.71
CA PRO A 4 6.84 -7.04 32.08
C PRO A 4 7.07 -8.16 31.06
N LYS A 5 6.31 -9.26 31.18
CA LYS A 5 6.29 -10.32 30.17
C LYS A 5 5.80 -9.68 28.87
N LEU A 6 6.72 -9.44 27.94
CA LEU A 6 6.38 -8.90 26.62
C LEU A 6 5.54 -9.94 25.88
N CYS A 7 4.45 -9.50 25.27
CA CYS A 7 3.65 -10.36 24.40
C CYS A 7 4.44 -10.69 23.11
N GLY A 8 4.36 -11.94 22.65
CA GLY A 8 5.10 -12.41 21.47
C GLY A 8 6.62 -12.44 21.69
N TYR A 9 7.39 -12.08 20.66
CA TYR A 9 8.86 -12.11 20.69
C TYR A 9 9.51 -10.88 21.35
N GLY A 10 8.73 -9.98 21.96
CA GLY A 10 9.23 -8.75 22.59
C GLY A 10 9.85 -7.73 21.63
N GLN A 11 9.49 -7.81 20.36
CA GLN A 11 9.98 -6.92 19.31
C GLN A 11 9.13 -5.64 19.23
N LYS A 12 9.78 -4.52 18.91
CA LYS A 12 9.10 -3.25 18.61
C LYS A 12 8.88 -3.17 17.11
N ARG A 13 7.63 -2.94 16.69
CA ARG A 13 7.24 -2.81 15.28
C ARG A 13 6.43 -1.53 15.07
N PRO A 14 6.57 -0.87 13.91
CA PRO A 14 5.76 0.31 13.60
C PRO A 14 4.30 -0.10 13.36
N LEU A 15 3.37 0.83 13.61
CA LEU A 15 1.94 0.65 13.29
C LEU A 15 1.61 0.89 11.81
N SER A 16 2.64 1.07 10.98
CA SER A 16 2.54 1.21 9.53
C SER A 16 1.81 0.03 8.90
N LEU A 17 0.83 0.34 8.04
CA LEU A 17 0.07 -0.63 7.26
C LEU A 17 0.33 -0.43 5.76
N PHE A 18 0.47 -1.53 5.05
CA PHE A 18 0.55 -1.56 3.59
C PHE A 18 -0.73 -2.19 3.06
N MET A 19 -1.48 -1.45 2.24
CA MET A 19 -2.80 -1.82 1.77
C MET A 19 -2.86 -1.77 0.25
N ALA A 20 -3.59 -2.70 -0.34
CA ALA A 20 -3.89 -2.72 -1.76
C ALA A 20 -5.39 -2.86 -1.98
N THR A 21 -5.99 -1.97 -2.75
CA THR A 21 -7.42 -2.03 -3.09
C THR A 21 -7.59 -2.25 -4.58
N VAL A 22 -8.18 -3.38 -4.97
CA VAL A 22 -8.51 -3.69 -6.35
C VAL A 22 -9.91 -3.15 -6.67
N ALA A 23 -10.00 -2.25 -7.63
CA ALA A 23 -11.28 -1.68 -8.07
C ALA A 23 -11.21 -1.22 -9.54
N ALA A 24 -12.28 -1.49 -10.30
CA ALA A 24 -12.38 -1.16 -11.70
C ALA A 24 -12.46 0.36 -11.95
N SER A 25 -12.37 0.75 -13.21
CA SER A 25 -12.72 2.12 -13.61
C SER A 25 -14.22 2.35 -13.38
N GLY A 26 -14.60 3.49 -12.81
CA GLY A 26 -16.00 3.81 -12.50
C GLY A 26 -16.52 3.37 -11.12
N ASP A 27 -15.74 2.57 -10.38
CA ASP A 27 -16.10 2.14 -9.01
C ASP A 27 -16.03 3.26 -7.96
N ARG A 28 -15.64 4.47 -8.38
CA ARG A 28 -15.47 5.67 -7.52
C ARG A 28 -14.38 5.53 -6.44
N LYS A 29 -13.39 4.66 -6.67
CA LYS A 29 -12.21 4.50 -5.79
C LYS A 29 -11.57 5.84 -5.40
N SER A 30 -11.28 6.71 -6.36
CA SER A 30 -10.67 8.02 -6.13
C SER A 30 -11.60 8.98 -5.37
N ALA A 31 -12.92 8.89 -5.56
CA ALA A 31 -13.85 9.75 -4.84
C ALA A 31 -13.90 9.36 -3.35
N THR A 32 -13.95 8.06 -3.05
CA THR A 32 -13.88 7.57 -1.67
C THR A 32 -12.54 7.94 -1.02
N ASP A 33 -11.44 7.77 -1.74
CA ASP A 33 -10.10 8.09 -1.25
C ASP A 33 -9.94 9.59 -0.96
N ASN A 34 -10.50 10.47 -1.80
CA ASN A 34 -10.52 11.91 -1.55
C ASN A 34 -11.28 12.29 -0.27
N GLU A 35 -12.37 11.59 0.04
CA GLU A 35 -13.11 11.80 1.29
C GLU A 35 -12.30 11.33 2.50
N ALA A 36 -11.67 10.15 2.41
CA ALA A 36 -10.87 9.58 3.49
C ALA A 36 -9.59 10.40 3.77
N THR A 37 -8.95 10.93 2.72
CA THR A 37 -7.69 11.69 2.82
C THR A 37 -7.88 13.19 3.00
N ARG A 38 -9.12 13.71 2.98
CA ARG A 38 -9.43 15.12 3.24
C ARG A 38 -8.68 15.72 4.44
N PRO A 39 -8.65 15.12 5.65
CA PRO A 39 -7.89 15.67 6.78
C PRO A 39 -6.38 15.75 6.52
N VAL A 40 -5.82 14.82 5.73
CA VAL A 40 -4.41 14.84 5.35
C VAL A 40 -4.10 16.02 4.42
N VAL A 41 -4.93 16.22 3.39
CA VAL A 41 -4.82 17.37 2.47
C VAL A 41 -4.95 18.70 3.21
N GLN A 42 -5.86 18.77 4.19
CA GLN A 42 -6.02 19.93 5.04
C GLN A 42 -4.75 20.21 5.86
N ARG A 43 -4.14 19.17 6.46
CA ARG A 43 -2.88 19.31 7.19
C ARG A 43 -1.72 19.73 6.29
N GLU A 44 -1.58 19.14 5.10
CA GLU A 44 -0.55 19.54 4.13
C GLU A 44 -0.69 21.01 3.71
N THR A 45 -1.92 21.50 3.56
CA THR A 45 -2.18 22.91 3.26
C THR A 45 -1.70 23.83 4.38
N GLN A 46 -1.97 23.48 5.65
CA GLN A 46 -1.46 24.22 6.81
C GLN A 46 0.09 24.22 6.85
N LEU A 47 0.69 23.03 6.74
CA LEU A 47 2.15 22.87 6.71
C LEU A 47 2.78 23.64 5.53
N GLY A 48 2.08 23.75 4.40
CA GLY A 48 2.51 24.52 3.23
C GLY A 48 2.63 26.00 3.52
N ALA A 49 1.68 26.57 4.26
CA ALA A 49 1.72 27.96 4.69
C ALA A 49 2.88 28.22 5.66
N GLU A 50 3.06 27.34 6.66
CA GLU A 50 4.16 27.39 7.63
C GLU A 50 5.53 27.28 6.93
N HIS A 51 5.66 26.30 6.03
CA HIS A 51 6.87 26.07 5.24
C HIS A 51 7.23 27.27 4.36
N LYS A 52 6.25 27.94 3.75
CA LYS A 52 6.51 29.14 2.93
C LYS A 52 7.17 30.25 3.74
N ALA A 53 6.69 30.51 4.96
CA ALA A 53 7.27 31.50 5.85
C ALA A 53 8.68 31.06 6.32
N ALA A 54 8.81 29.81 6.80
CA ALA A 54 10.09 29.27 7.26
C ALA A 54 11.16 29.25 6.16
N ARG A 55 10.77 28.96 4.92
CA ARG A 55 11.68 28.92 3.77
C ARG A 55 12.16 30.30 3.37
N ALA A 56 11.33 31.33 3.49
CA ALA A 56 11.74 32.71 3.24
C ALA A 56 12.81 33.16 4.25
N ASP A 57 12.59 32.88 5.54
CA ASP A 57 13.55 33.14 6.61
C ASP A 57 14.86 32.36 6.43
N TRP A 58 14.76 31.05 6.15
CA TRP A 58 15.92 30.21 5.86
C TRP A 58 16.74 30.74 4.69
N ARG A 59 16.12 31.17 3.58
CA ARG A 59 16.85 31.72 2.42
C ARG A 59 17.70 32.93 2.79
N VAL A 60 17.19 33.83 3.63
CA VAL A 60 17.94 35.01 4.09
C VAL A 60 19.10 34.59 4.98
N LYS A 61 18.84 33.74 5.98
CA LYS A 61 19.86 33.23 6.91
C LYS A 61 20.96 32.45 6.19
N SER A 62 20.59 31.56 5.29
CA SER A 62 21.51 30.74 4.50
C SER A 62 22.37 31.60 3.58
N ALA A 63 21.78 32.61 2.91
CA ALA A 63 22.55 33.54 2.08
C ALA A 63 23.56 34.36 2.90
N ALA A 64 23.15 34.87 4.06
CA ALA A 64 24.04 35.61 4.96
C ALA A 64 25.19 34.72 5.48
N TRP A 65 24.87 33.50 5.94
CA TRP A 65 25.85 32.54 6.40
C TRP A 65 26.85 32.15 5.31
N ALA A 66 26.36 31.84 4.10
CA ALA A 66 27.22 31.48 2.96
C ALA A 66 28.13 32.63 2.53
N ALA A 67 27.65 33.88 2.59
CA ALA A 67 28.46 35.06 2.32
C ALA A 67 29.59 35.23 3.34
N GLU A 68 29.30 35.10 4.64
CA GLU A 68 30.33 35.17 5.70
C GLU A 68 31.34 34.02 5.61
N LYS A 69 30.87 32.79 5.38
CA LYS A 69 31.73 31.63 5.15
C LYS A 69 32.70 31.89 3.99
N ARG A 70 32.19 32.37 2.85
CA ARG A 70 33.01 32.65 1.66
C ARG A 70 34.02 33.78 1.91
N LYS A 71 33.68 34.80 2.71
CA LYS A 71 34.63 35.84 3.13
C LYS A 71 35.80 35.26 3.92
N ILE A 72 35.53 34.31 4.82
CA ILE A 72 36.56 33.65 5.64
C ILE A 72 37.41 32.70 4.77
N GLU A 73 36.78 31.91 3.91
CA GLU A 73 37.46 30.96 3.01
C GLU A 73 38.42 31.66 2.04
N ASN A 74 38.00 32.80 1.47
CA ASN A 74 38.80 33.55 0.49
C ASN A 74 39.83 34.50 1.12
N ASN A 75 39.89 34.62 2.44
CA ASN A 75 40.86 35.50 3.08
C ASN A 75 42.24 34.84 3.10
N ALA A 76 43.11 35.28 2.18
CA ALA A 76 44.49 34.81 2.07
C ALA A 76 45.43 35.33 3.18
N LYS A 77 44.98 36.28 4.01
CA LYS A 77 45.80 36.89 5.08
C LYS A 77 45.75 36.13 6.40
N ILE A 78 44.81 35.20 6.56
CA ILE A 78 44.62 34.44 7.80
C ILE A 78 45.22 33.04 7.67
N GLY A 79 45.83 32.56 8.76
CA GLY A 79 46.37 31.21 8.86
C GLY A 79 45.29 30.14 9.01
N LEU A 80 45.68 28.86 9.06
CA LEU A 80 44.75 27.73 9.19
C LEU A 80 43.95 27.77 10.50
N GLU A 81 44.62 27.98 11.64
CA GLU A 81 44.00 28.00 12.97
C GLU A 81 42.95 29.11 13.11
N GLU A 82 43.31 30.33 12.72
CA GLU A 82 42.38 31.47 12.71
C GLU A 82 41.19 31.25 11.77
N ARG A 83 41.43 30.61 10.60
CA ARG A 83 40.34 30.26 9.67
C ARG A 83 39.37 29.26 10.30
N GLN A 84 39.87 28.24 10.99
CA GLN A 84 39.04 27.25 11.69
C GLN A 84 38.22 27.90 12.80
N GLU A 85 38.83 28.74 13.63
CA GLU A 85 38.14 29.46 14.71
C GLU A 85 37.01 30.34 14.17
N ARG A 86 37.29 31.13 13.13
CA ARG A 86 36.27 32.00 12.50
C ARG A 86 35.13 31.20 11.86
N LEU A 87 35.43 30.07 11.22
CA LEU A 87 34.41 29.18 10.64
C LEU A 87 33.55 28.51 11.71
N MET A 88 34.11 28.16 12.87
CA MET A 88 33.32 27.70 14.01
C MET A 88 32.49 28.83 14.62
N GLY A 89 33.03 30.05 14.66
CA GLY A 89 32.39 31.23 15.24
C GLY A 89 31.14 31.73 14.50
N ILE A 90 31.04 31.51 13.18
CA ILE A 90 29.81 31.83 12.41
C ILE A 90 28.66 30.84 12.68
N GLY A 91 28.93 29.74 13.38
CA GLY A 91 27.94 28.71 13.70
C GLY A 91 27.60 27.78 12.53
N PRO A 92 26.70 26.79 12.78
CA PRO A 92 26.32 25.79 11.78
C PRO A 92 25.52 26.41 10.62
N GLU A 93 25.55 25.74 9.47
CA GLU A 93 24.71 26.11 8.34
C GLU A 93 23.22 26.06 8.72
N PRO A 94 22.43 27.09 8.38
CA PRO A 94 20.98 27.07 8.61
C PRO A 94 20.32 25.86 7.95
N VAL A 95 19.57 25.10 8.75
CA VAL A 95 18.86 23.89 8.30
C VAL A 95 17.66 24.27 7.42
N GLU A 96 17.55 23.67 6.23
CA GLU A 96 16.38 23.88 5.37
C GLU A 96 15.11 23.33 6.04
N PRO A 97 13.98 24.06 6.01
CA PRO A 97 12.73 23.56 6.58
C PRO A 97 12.25 22.31 5.86
N ILE A 98 11.69 21.37 6.62
CA ILE A 98 11.12 20.13 6.11
C ILE A 98 9.99 20.42 5.12
N ARG A 99 9.92 19.66 4.04
CA ARG A 99 8.89 19.75 3.01
C ARG A 99 7.51 19.43 3.61
N PRO A 100 6.48 20.19 3.25
CA PRO A 100 5.13 20.03 3.80
C PRO A 100 4.36 18.89 3.07
N LEU A 101 4.98 17.71 2.97
CA LEU A 101 4.44 16.55 2.25
C LEU A 101 4.21 15.41 3.24
N ILE A 102 2.95 15.01 3.40
CA ILE A 102 2.52 13.82 4.14
C ILE A 102 2.24 12.69 3.14
N LEU A 103 1.65 12.98 1.98
CA LEU A 103 1.37 11.99 0.94
C LEU A 103 2.24 12.20 -0.30
N VAL A 104 2.66 11.10 -0.91
CA VAL A 104 3.32 11.06 -2.22
C VAL A 104 2.65 10.01 -3.10
N ALA A 105 2.46 10.33 -4.37
CA ALA A 105 1.73 9.47 -5.31
C ALA A 105 2.62 8.57 -6.18
N ASP A 106 3.81 9.05 -6.54
CA ASP A 106 4.78 8.29 -7.31
C ASP A 106 6.18 8.69 -6.89
N ILE A 107 6.95 7.72 -6.41
CA ILE A 107 8.34 7.93 -6.05
C ILE A 107 9.11 6.63 -6.26
N THR A 108 10.20 6.72 -7.01
CA THR A 108 11.15 5.61 -7.11
C THR A 108 11.85 5.41 -5.76
N SER A 109 12.35 4.21 -5.49
CA SER A 109 13.16 3.92 -4.30
C SER A 109 14.33 4.91 -4.15
N ASP A 110 14.94 5.28 -5.27
CA ASP A 110 15.99 6.29 -5.35
C ASP A 110 15.50 7.70 -5.04
N GLY A 111 14.35 8.10 -5.59
CA GLY A 111 13.71 9.37 -5.28
C GLY A 111 13.37 9.48 -3.78
N LEU A 112 12.86 8.40 -3.19
CA LEU A 112 12.45 8.35 -1.79
C LEU A 112 13.67 8.49 -0.89
N THR A 113 14.70 7.68 -1.10
CA THR A 113 15.92 7.70 -0.27
C THR A 113 16.74 8.98 -0.47
N LYS A 114 16.74 9.59 -1.66
CA LYS A 114 17.40 10.87 -1.92
C LYS A 114 16.74 12.04 -1.20
N ASN A 115 15.40 12.07 -1.16
CA ASN A 115 14.66 13.19 -0.59
C ASN A 115 14.32 13.00 0.90
N MET A 116 14.50 11.79 1.46
CA MET A 116 14.20 11.46 2.86
C MET A 116 14.65 12.52 3.90
N PRO A 117 15.86 13.11 3.83
CA PRO A 117 16.30 14.12 4.79
C PRO A 117 15.39 15.36 4.84
N ALA A 118 14.78 15.71 3.71
CA ALA A 118 13.92 16.88 3.56
C ALA A 118 12.42 16.54 3.70
N LEU A 119 12.05 15.26 3.81
CA LEU A 119 10.66 14.81 3.91
C LEU A 119 10.23 14.63 5.38
N GLN A 120 8.92 14.49 5.57
CA GLN A 120 8.32 14.16 6.87
C GLN A 120 8.87 12.83 7.42
N GLY A 121 8.93 12.70 8.75
CA GLY A 121 9.37 11.46 9.41
C GLY A 121 8.37 10.31 9.23
N SER A 122 7.09 10.67 9.07
CA SER A 122 6.00 9.79 8.67
C SER A 122 5.53 10.18 7.27
N LEU A 123 5.50 9.23 6.35
CA LEU A 123 5.11 9.44 4.96
C LEU A 123 4.06 8.40 4.53
N GLY A 124 3.07 8.82 3.75
CA GLY A 124 2.14 7.94 3.07
C GLY A 124 2.46 7.86 1.58
N LEU A 125 2.66 6.66 1.05
CA LEU A 125 2.73 6.41 -0.39
C LEU A 125 1.34 5.96 -0.88
N PHE A 126 0.56 6.90 -1.41
CA PHE A 126 -0.85 6.71 -1.76
C PHE A 126 -1.01 6.91 -3.26
N THR A 127 -1.26 5.84 -4.01
CA THR A 127 -1.30 5.88 -5.48
C THR A 127 -2.58 5.31 -6.05
N ALA A 128 -3.15 6.01 -7.04
CA ALA A 128 -4.42 5.65 -7.67
C ALA A 128 -4.30 4.62 -8.81
N GLU A 129 -3.08 4.34 -9.28
CA GLU A 129 -2.86 3.55 -10.50
C GLU A 129 -1.95 2.33 -10.30
N GLY A 130 -1.39 2.13 -9.10
CA GLY A 130 -0.52 0.99 -8.80
C GLY A 130 0.74 0.91 -9.67
N SER A 131 1.02 1.95 -10.48
CA SER A 131 2.03 1.99 -11.54
C SER A 131 3.42 1.63 -11.06
N MET A 132 3.72 1.90 -9.79
CA MET A 132 4.96 1.47 -9.11
C MET A 132 5.22 -0.03 -9.23
N PHE A 133 4.17 -0.86 -9.25
CA PHE A 133 4.25 -2.31 -9.35
C PHE A 133 3.64 -2.87 -10.64
N THR A 134 2.78 -2.10 -11.32
CA THR A 134 2.03 -2.51 -12.52
C THR A 134 2.55 -1.90 -13.83
N GLY A 135 3.51 -0.96 -13.77
CA GLY A 135 4.10 -0.33 -14.96
C GLY A 135 4.90 -1.33 -15.80
N GLY A 136 4.29 -1.82 -16.88
CA GLY A 136 4.84 -2.82 -17.79
C GLY A 136 6.17 -2.43 -18.46
N HIS A 137 6.98 -3.43 -18.83
CA HIS A 137 8.25 -3.44 -19.59
C HIS A 137 9.32 -2.34 -19.39
N ALA A 138 9.06 -1.28 -18.63
CA ALA A 138 9.91 -0.11 -18.43
C ALA A 138 10.65 -0.13 -17.08
N MET A 139 10.15 -0.89 -16.09
CA MET A 139 10.92 -1.24 -14.91
C MET A 139 11.64 -2.57 -15.10
N THR A 140 12.96 -2.55 -15.00
CA THR A 140 13.78 -3.77 -14.94
C THR A 140 13.40 -4.57 -13.68
N ASP A 141 13.50 -5.90 -13.75
CA ASP A 141 13.23 -6.76 -12.59
C ASP A 141 14.12 -6.43 -11.39
N ASP A 142 15.33 -5.95 -11.65
CA ASP A 142 16.26 -5.47 -10.63
C ASP A 142 15.71 -4.25 -9.87
N ASN A 143 15.12 -3.27 -10.56
CA ASN A 143 14.50 -2.11 -9.91
C ASN A 143 13.27 -2.50 -9.07
N ARG A 144 12.49 -3.49 -9.53
CA ARG A 144 11.36 -4.03 -8.77
C ARG A 144 11.82 -4.73 -7.49
N ARG A 145 12.85 -5.58 -7.58
CA ARG A 145 13.44 -6.26 -6.41
C ARG A 145 14.00 -5.27 -5.39
N ARG A 146 14.77 -4.27 -5.83
CA ARG A 146 15.31 -3.22 -4.95
C ARG A 146 14.22 -2.42 -4.24
N THR A 147 13.18 -2.04 -4.98
CA THR A 147 12.03 -1.34 -4.40
C THR A 147 11.31 -2.22 -3.39
N ALA A 148 11.10 -3.50 -3.70
CA ALA A 148 10.47 -4.43 -2.77
C ALA A 148 11.28 -4.64 -1.48
N ALA A 149 12.60 -4.77 -1.58
CA ALA A 149 13.48 -4.85 -0.41
C ALA A 149 13.37 -3.61 0.48
N LEU A 150 13.45 -2.40 -0.11
CA LEU A 150 13.31 -1.13 0.62
C LEU A 150 11.97 -1.04 1.36
N LEU A 151 10.87 -1.41 0.68
CA LEU A 151 9.54 -1.34 1.28
C LEU A 151 9.34 -2.39 2.37
N SER A 152 9.89 -3.60 2.20
CA SER A 152 9.90 -4.63 3.24
C SER A 152 10.67 -4.15 4.49
N GLU A 153 11.83 -3.52 4.33
CA GLU A 153 12.59 -2.92 5.44
C GLU A 153 11.79 -1.80 6.13
N ALA A 154 11.12 -0.94 5.35
CA ALA A 154 10.28 0.14 5.88
C ALA A 154 9.08 -0.40 6.68
N TRP A 155 8.47 -1.50 6.21
CA TRP A 155 7.39 -2.17 6.94
C TRP A 155 7.89 -2.79 8.25
N ASP A 156 9.07 -3.43 8.24
CA ASP A 156 9.69 -4.02 9.43
C ASP A 156 10.10 -2.95 10.46
N GLY A 157 10.21 -1.69 10.03
CA GLY A 157 10.67 -0.55 10.84
C GLY A 157 12.19 -0.44 10.94
N SER A 158 12.91 -1.14 10.07
CA SER A 158 14.37 -1.13 9.99
C SER A 158 14.89 0.23 9.52
N PRO A 159 16.09 0.66 9.97
CA PRO A 159 16.72 1.86 9.43
C PRO A 159 16.92 1.73 7.92
N ILE A 160 16.52 2.77 7.19
CA ILE A 160 16.69 2.81 5.73
C ILE A 160 18.11 3.24 5.44
N LYS A 161 18.90 2.37 4.78
CA LYS A 161 20.31 2.63 4.49
C LYS A 161 20.50 2.91 3.01
N ARG A 162 21.20 4.00 2.70
CA ARG A 162 21.62 4.35 1.35
C ARG A 162 23.14 4.41 1.29
N VAL A 163 23.73 3.56 0.46
CA VAL A 163 25.17 3.54 0.19
C VAL A 163 25.37 3.77 -1.30
N ARG A 164 26.01 4.87 -1.69
CA ARG A 164 26.33 5.17 -3.09
C ARG A 164 27.72 5.73 -3.25
N ALA A 165 28.36 5.36 -4.36
CA ALA A 165 29.57 6.01 -4.82
C ALA A 165 29.27 7.51 -5.08
N GLY A 166 30.03 8.42 -4.48
CA GLY A 166 29.89 9.87 -4.63
C GLY A 166 29.02 10.57 -3.57
N ASP A 167 27.93 9.95 -3.09
CA ASP A 167 27.01 10.55 -2.09
C ASP A 167 27.34 10.14 -0.63
N GLY A 168 28.22 9.16 -0.44
CA GLY A 168 28.56 8.62 0.88
C GLY A 168 27.55 7.61 1.42
N VAL A 169 27.49 7.50 2.75
CA VAL A 169 26.58 6.60 3.49
C VAL A 169 25.56 7.46 4.23
N SER A 170 24.28 7.20 4.01
CA SER A 170 23.18 7.78 4.79
C SER A 170 22.37 6.67 5.46
N ILE A 171 22.06 6.86 6.73
CA ILE A 171 21.23 5.95 7.52
C ILE A 171 20.09 6.78 8.09
N PHE A 172 18.85 6.39 7.79
CA PHE A 172 17.66 7.07 8.28
C PHE A 172 16.96 6.19 9.30
N ASN A 173 17.05 6.55 10.57
CA ASN A 173 16.35 5.89 11.66
C ASN A 173 14.97 6.50 11.85
N GLY A 174 14.08 5.76 12.53
CA GLY A 174 12.80 6.33 12.95
C GLY A 174 11.86 6.74 11.80
N ARG A 175 12.15 6.41 10.54
CA ARG A 175 11.26 6.72 9.42
C ARG A 175 10.09 5.75 9.39
N ARG A 176 8.91 6.26 9.06
CA ARG A 176 7.67 5.48 8.99
C ARG A 176 7.03 5.69 7.65
N LEU A 177 6.67 4.59 7.00
CA LEU A 177 5.99 4.58 5.72
C LEU A 177 4.67 3.85 5.87
N ALA A 178 3.57 4.45 5.43
CA ALA A 178 2.32 3.76 5.18
C ALA A 178 2.11 3.68 3.67
N ILE A 179 1.48 2.63 3.17
CA ILE A 179 1.26 2.47 1.72
C ILE A 179 -0.21 2.15 1.48
N HIS A 180 -0.81 2.83 0.53
CA HIS A 180 -2.08 2.43 -0.05
C HIS A 180 -1.99 2.51 -1.57
N ILE A 181 -2.14 1.36 -2.22
CA ILE A 181 -2.13 1.28 -3.68
C ILE A 181 -3.52 0.88 -4.18
N MET A 182 -4.09 1.68 -5.06
CA MET A 182 -5.29 1.32 -5.79
C MET A 182 -4.90 0.70 -7.12
N ILE A 183 -5.40 -0.50 -7.38
CA ILE A 183 -5.01 -1.32 -8.54
C ILE A 183 -6.27 -1.62 -9.35
N GLN A 184 -6.15 -1.55 -10.68
CA GLN A 184 -7.22 -2.04 -11.55
C GLN A 184 -7.21 -3.57 -11.61
N PRO A 185 -8.33 -4.25 -11.88
CA PRO A 185 -8.37 -5.72 -11.92
C PRO A 185 -7.29 -6.37 -12.79
N GLY A 186 -6.98 -5.80 -13.96
CA GLY A 186 -5.91 -6.32 -14.83
C GLY A 186 -4.52 -6.27 -14.17
N GLY A 187 -4.16 -5.15 -13.54
CA GLY A 187 -2.87 -5.02 -12.83
C GLY A 187 -2.81 -5.78 -11.51
N ALA A 188 -3.95 -6.16 -10.93
CA ALA A 188 -3.99 -6.95 -9.71
C ALA A 188 -3.46 -8.37 -9.93
N ALA A 189 -3.72 -8.96 -11.10
CA ALA A 189 -3.17 -10.25 -11.49
C ALA A 189 -1.63 -10.20 -11.54
N ASP A 190 -1.06 -9.16 -12.16
CA ASP A 190 0.39 -8.96 -12.24
C ASP A 190 1.02 -8.74 -10.85
N PHE A 191 0.37 -7.90 -10.02
CA PHE A 191 0.84 -7.62 -8.66
C PHE A 191 0.82 -8.87 -7.77
N LEU A 192 -0.30 -9.60 -7.75
CA LEU A 192 -0.46 -10.81 -6.94
C LEU A 192 0.39 -11.97 -7.48
N GLY A 193 0.60 -12.05 -8.79
CA GLY A 193 1.40 -13.09 -9.45
C GLY A 193 2.90 -12.81 -9.48
N SER A 194 3.37 -11.66 -8.99
CA SER A 194 4.78 -11.27 -9.10
C SER A 194 5.68 -12.12 -8.19
N GLU A 195 6.46 -13.02 -8.80
CA GLU A 195 7.51 -13.79 -8.11
C GLU A 195 8.54 -12.88 -7.43
N ALA A 196 8.94 -11.79 -8.09
CA ALA A 196 9.89 -10.84 -7.50
C ALA A 196 9.38 -10.20 -6.19
N LEU A 197 8.10 -9.87 -6.09
CA LEU A 197 7.51 -9.32 -4.86
C LEU A 197 7.29 -10.39 -3.80
N LEU A 198 6.96 -11.62 -4.22
CA LEU A 198 6.84 -12.79 -3.35
C LEU A 198 8.17 -13.17 -2.72
N ASP A 199 9.24 -13.29 -3.52
CA ASP A 199 10.59 -13.67 -3.09
C ASP A 199 11.18 -12.66 -2.09
N GLN A 200 10.91 -11.37 -2.29
CA GLN A 200 11.31 -10.31 -1.36
C GLN A 200 10.36 -10.19 -0.15
N GLY A 201 9.34 -11.03 -0.07
CA GLY A 201 8.33 -11.04 0.99
C GLY A 201 7.49 -9.77 1.07
N LEU A 202 7.51 -8.90 0.05
CA LEU A 202 6.74 -7.67 0.09
C LEU A 202 5.24 -8.00 0.00
N LEU A 203 4.86 -8.91 -0.90
CA LEU A 203 3.46 -9.22 -1.14
C LEU A 203 2.75 -9.76 0.12
N SER A 204 3.46 -10.51 0.97
CA SER A 204 2.92 -11.01 2.23
C SER A 204 2.68 -9.95 3.29
N ARG A 205 3.13 -8.71 3.07
CA ARG A 205 2.92 -7.56 3.97
C ARG A 205 1.74 -6.68 3.56
N PHE A 206 1.17 -6.90 2.37
CA PHE A 206 0.03 -6.12 1.86
C PHE A 206 -1.31 -6.71 2.28
N LEU A 207 -2.14 -5.90 2.92
CA LEU A 207 -3.55 -6.18 3.16
C LEU A 207 -4.34 -5.88 1.88
N VAL A 208 -4.77 -6.94 1.17
CA VAL A 208 -5.42 -6.82 -0.14
C VAL A 208 -6.93 -6.90 0.00
N ALA A 209 -7.66 -5.96 -0.61
CA ALA A 209 -9.11 -5.95 -0.70
C ALA A 209 -9.55 -5.82 -2.16
N SER A 210 -10.48 -6.65 -2.61
CA SER A 210 -11.11 -6.59 -3.94
C SER A 210 -12.64 -6.65 -3.78
N PRO A 211 -13.26 -5.56 -3.27
CA PRO A 211 -14.69 -5.51 -3.04
C PRO A 211 -15.47 -5.65 -4.35
N GLU A 212 -16.69 -6.18 -4.25
CA GLU A 212 -17.59 -6.27 -5.40
C GLU A 212 -17.93 -4.88 -5.95
N SER A 213 -17.94 -4.77 -7.28
CA SER A 213 -18.34 -3.52 -7.94
C SER A 213 -19.83 -3.28 -7.72
N LEU A 214 -20.16 -2.06 -7.30
CA LEU A 214 -21.54 -1.57 -7.23
C LEU A 214 -22.03 -0.99 -8.58
N ALA A 215 -21.25 -1.13 -9.65
CA ALA A 215 -21.67 -0.68 -10.98
C ALA A 215 -22.93 -1.44 -11.43
N GLY A 216 -23.92 -0.71 -11.94
CA GLY A 216 -25.22 -1.27 -12.35
C GLY A 216 -26.22 -1.49 -11.22
N THR A 217 -25.81 -1.44 -9.95
CA THR A 217 -26.70 -1.58 -8.77
C THR A 217 -26.75 -0.34 -7.89
N ARG A 218 -25.79 0.59 -8.05
CA ARG A 218 -25.73 1.88 -7.34
C ARG A 218 -26.68 2.91 -7.97
N PHE A 219 -27.97 2.77 -7.71
CA PHE A 219 -28.98 3.78 -8.07
C PHE A 219 -28.85 5.03 -7.19
N HIS A 220 -29.34 6.17 -7.69
CA HIS A 220 -29.38 7.40 -6.91
C HIS A 220 -30.24 7.20 -5.66
N ARG A 221 -29.75 7.72 -4.54
CA ARG A 221 -30.46 7.76 -3.26
C ARG A 221 -30.18 9.09 -2.59
N ASP A 222 -31.16 9.60 -1.86
CA ASP A 222 -30.94 10.75 -1.00
C ASP A 222 -29.88 10.41 0.05
N VAL A 223 -28.99 11.37 0.30
CA VAL A 223 -27.96 11.21 1.33
C VAL A 223 -28.63 11.39 2.69
N PRO A 224 -28.51 10.40 3.61
CA PRO A 224 -29.03 10.55 4.96
C PRO A 224 -28.50 11.81 5.64
N SER A 225 -29.34 12.51 6.41
CA SER A 225 -29.04 13.84 6.96
C SER A 225 -27.85 13.86 7.92
N ASP A 226 -27.49 12.71 8.51
CA ASP A 226 -26.41 12.53 9.46
C ASP A 226 -25.04 12.27 8.82
N VAL A 227 -24.99 11.83 7.55
CA VAL A 227 -23.74 11.45 6.86
C VAL A 227 -22.71 12.59 6.86
N ASP A 228 -23.17 13.80 6.55
CA ASP A 228 -22.33 14.98 6.46
C ASP A 228 -21.73 15.37 7.84
N ALA A 229 -22.52 15.22 8.91
CA ALA A 229 -22.01 15.41 10.27
C ALA A 229 -20.98 14.34 10.65
N THR A 230 -21.21 13.07 10.28
CA THR A 230 -20.31 11.95 10.53
C THR A 230 -18.97 12.12 9.80
N ILE A 231 -18.98 12.51 8.53
CA ILE A 231 -17.76 12.75 7.74
C ILE A 231 -16.96 13.92 8.32
N ARG A 232 -17.63 14.99 8.78
CA ARG A 232 -16.96 16.09 9.48
C ARG A 232 -16.32 15.65 10.78
N HIS A 233 -17.01 14.83 11.57
CA HIS A 233 -16.47 14.31 12.83
C HIS A 233 -15.21 13.46 12.59
N TYR A 234 -15.27 12.53 11.64
CA TYR A 234 -14.12 11.76 11.18
C TYR A 234 -12.96 12.66 10.75
N SER A 235 -13.24 13.65 9.90
CA SER A 235 -12.22 14.57 9.38
C SER A 235 -11.56 15.38 10.50
N ALA A 236 -12.36 15.96 11.40
CA ALA A 236 -11.84 16.75 12.52
C ALA A 236 -10.99 15.91 13.48
N HIS A 237 -11.42 14.67 13.74
CA HIS A 237 -10.71 13.76 14.62
C HIS A 237 -9.35 13.35 14.05
N LEU A 238 -9.29 12.95 12.78
CA LEU A 238 -8.01 12.62 12.13
C LEU A 238 -7.09 13.83 12.00
N LEU A 239 -7.63 15.02 11.70
CA LEU A 239 -6.84 16.23 11.65
C LEU A 239 -6.17 16.52 13.00
N ARG A 240 -6.89 16.35 14.11
CA ARG A 240 -6.33 16.50 15.47
C ARG A 240 -5.14 15.55 15.69
N LEU A 241 -5.22 14.30 15.22
CA LEU A 241 -4.11 13.34 15.30
C LEU A 241 -2.91 13.78 14.43
N LEU A 242 -3.16 14.33 13.24
CA LEU A 242 -2.13 14.82 12.31
C LEU A 242 -1.48 16.14 12.77
N GLU A 243 -2.17 16.92 13.60
CA GLU A 243 -1.67 18.15 14.22
C GLU A 243 -0.85 17.88 15.50
N ALA A 244 -0.95 16.66 16.06
CA ALA A 244 -0.14 16.26 17.20
C ALA A 244 1.36 16.29 16.85
N LYS A 245 2.17 16.89 17.72
CA LYS A 245 3.62 16.97 17.50
C LYS A 245 4.25 15.59 17.70
N PRO A 246 4.92 15.01 16.69
CA PRO A 246 5.56 13.73 16.87
C PRO A 246 6.78 13.87 17.79
N ALA A 247 7.01 12.85 18.62
CA ALA A 247 8.28 12.73 19.33
C ALA A 247 9.39 12.41 18.32
N LEU A 248 10.48 13.16 18.39
CA LEU A 248 11.65 13.01 17.52
C LEU A 248 12.85 12.47 18.31
N LEU A 249 13.75 11.78 17.62
CA LEU A 249 15.07 11.49 18.18
C LEU A 249 15.84 12.79 18.43
N PRO A 250 16.77 12.81 19.41
CA PRO A 250 17.66 13.96 19.62
C PRO A 250 18.36 14.38 18.31
N PRO A 251 18.61 15.69 18.12
CA PRO A 251 19.06 16.28 16.85
C PRO A 251 20.47 15.87 16.39
N GLU A 252 21.08 14.89 17.05
CA GLU A 252 22.46 14.45 16.87
C GLU A 252 22.67 13.64 15.57
N TYR A 253 21.61 13.05 15.01
CA TYR A 253 21.73 12.03 13.95
C TYR A 253 21.27 12.50 12.56
N ILE A 254 20.07 13.07 12.42
CA ILE A 254 19.48 13.68 11.20
C ILE A 254 18.16 14.35 11.62
N VAL A 255 17.75 15.43 10.93
CA VAL A 255 16.47 16.10 11.20
C VAL A 255 15.30 15.15 10.87
N ASN A 256 14.28 15.14 11.74
CA ASN A 256 12.99 14.50 11.51
C ASN A 256 12.96 12.96 11.57
N GLU A 257 13.79 12.36 12.41
CA GLU A 257 13.70 10.94 12.76
C GLU A 257 12.73 10.75 13.94
N LEU A 258 11.74 9.87 13.82
CA LEU A 258 10.70 9.70 14.84
C LEU A 258 11.17 8.78 15.99
N ASN A 259 10.77 9.15 17.20
CA ASN A 259 10.90 8.34 18.42
C ASN A 259 9.55 8.22 19.13
N PRO A 260 8.53 7.60 18.49
CA PRO A 260 7.21 7.49 19.09
C PRO A 260 7.27 6.66 20.38
N ARG A 261 6.35 6.96 21.31
CA ARG A 261 6.18 6.14 22.51
C ARG A 261 5.85 4.70 22.13
N GLU A 262 6.25 3.77 22.98
CA GLU A 262 5.83 2.39 22.85
C GLU A 262 4.37 2.25 23.29
N LEU A 263 3.61 1.48 22.51
CA LEU A 263 2.26 1.06 22.85
C LEU A 263 2.31 -0.44 23.14
N PRO A 264 2.46 -0.85 24.41
CA PRO A 264 2.50 -2.27 24.77
C PRO A 264 1.17 -2.96 24.48
N ILE A 265 1.22 -4.27 24.27
CA ILE A 265 0.02 -5.11 24.19
C ILE A 265 -0.39 -5.48 25.61
N GLY A 266 -1.61 -5.10 26.00
CA GLY A 266 -2.17 -5.41 27.32
C GLY A 266 -2.34 -6.91 27.54
N LYS A 267 -2.50 -7.33 28.79
CA LYS A 267 -2.55 -8.76 29.15
C LYS A 267 -3.66 -9.52 28.42
N GLU A 268 -4.87 -8.97 28.39
CA GLU A 268 -6.01 -9.60 27.70
C GLU A 268 -5.80 -9.66 26.18
N ALA A 269 -5.35 -8.55 25.58
CA ALA A 269 -5.00 -8.49 24.16
C ALA A 269 -3.93 -9.51 23.79
N CYS A 270 -2.96 -9.74 24.67
CA CYS A 270 -1.92 -10.72 24.44
C CYS A 270 -2.46 -12.15 24.39
N SER A 271 -3.34 -12.51 25.33
CA SER A 271 -3.94 -13.86 25.34
C SER A 271 -4.70 -14.15 24.05
N VAL A 272 -5.58 -13.23 23.61
CA VAL A 272 -6.34 -13.44 22.37
C VAL A 272 -5.46 -13.39 21.12
N TRP A 273 -4.37 -12.61 21.15
CA TRP A 273 -3.40 -12.56 20.06
C TRP A 273 -2.62 -13.88 19.92
N ILE A 274 -2.23 -14.52 21.02
CA ILE A 274 -1.55 -15.83 21.01
C ILE A 274 -2.49 -16.90 20.43
N GLU A 275 -3.75 -16.91 20.87
CA GLU A 275 -4.77 -17.83 20.34
C GLU A 275 -4.97 -17.63 18.83
N PHE A 276 -4.99 -16.38 18.35
CA PHE A 276 -5.05 -16.06 16.93
C PHE A 276 -3.83 -16.56 16.17
N HIS A 277 -2.63 -16.27 16.68
CA HIS A 277 -1.36 -16.68 16.08
C HIS A 277 -1.31 -18.19 15.90
N ASP A 278 -1.56 -18.95 16.97
CA ASP A 278 -1.46 -20.41 16.97
C ASP A 278 -2.55 -21.05 16.07
N ARG A 279 -3.75 -20.46 16.04
CA ARG A 279 -4.81 -20.87 15.11
C ARG A 279 -4.37 -20.69 13.67
N ILE A 280 -3.81 -19.54 13.29
CA ILE A 280 -3.37 -19.30 11.92
C ILE A 280 -2.21 -20.24 11.56
N GLU A 281 -1.22 -20.38 12.45
CA GLU A 281 -0.06 -21.27 12.24
C GLU A 281 -0.49 -22.72 12.00
N GLY A 282 -1.46 -23.22 12.75
CA GLY A 282 -2.03 -24.55 12.56
C GLY A 282 -2.66 -24.78 11.17
N LEU A 283 -3.02 -23.72 10.45
CA LEU A 283 -3.61 -23.78 9.11
C LEU A 283 -2.58 -23.59 7.97
N VAL A 284 -1.33 -23.24 8.28
CA VAL A 284 -0.26 -22.91 7.30
C VAL A 284 0.51 -24.13 6.78
N GLY A 285 0.33 -25.31 7.38
CA GLY A 285 0.98 -26.56 7.00
C GLY A 285 0.94 -26.88 5.49
N ALA A 286 1.79 -27.79 5.00
CA ALA A 286 1.91 -28.08 3.56
C ALA A 286 0.58 -28.44 2.89
N GLU A 287 -0.27 -29.19 3.60
CA GLU A 287 -1.63 -29.57 3.19
C GLU A 287 -2.71 -28.74 3.89
N GLY A 288 -2.33 -27.63 4.54
CA GLY A 288 -3.21 -26.78 5.30
C GLY A 288 -4.05 -25.85 4.42
N PRO A 289 -5.22 -25.38 4.90
CA PRO A 289 -6.09 -24.50 4.11
C PRO A 289 -5.43 -23.22 3.63
N LEU A 290 -4.39 -22.73 4.33
CA LEU A 290 -3.68 -21.50 3.99
C LEU A 290 -2.38 -21.74 3.20
N ALA A 291 -2.12 -22.97 2.74
CA ALA A 291 -0.87 -23.32 2.04
C ALA A 291 -0.57 -22.38 0.85
N LEU A 292 -1.60 -22.02 0.06
CA LEU A 292 -1.49 -21.12 -1.11
C LEU A 292 -1.06 -19.69 -0.76
N ILE A 293 -1.24 -19.28 0.50
CA ILE A 293 -0.91 -17.93 0.99
C ILE A 293 0.01 -17.99 2.21
N ARG A 294 0.78 -19.06 2.37
CA ARG A 294 1.66 -19.30 3.51
C ARG A 294 2.45 -18.06 3.95
N GLY A 295 3.05 -17.36 3.01
CA GLY A 295 3.83 -16.15 3.30
C GLY A 295 3.01 -15.06 3.98
N PHE A 296 1.77 -14.82 3.52
CA PHE A 296 0.86 -13.84 4.11
C PHE A 296 0.31 -14.30 5.45
N ALA A 297 -0.08 -15.58 5.55
CA ALA A 297 -0.59 -16.18 6.79
C ALA A 297 0.45 -16.07 7.93
N ALA A 298 1.74 -16.29 7.63
CA ALA A 298 2.84 -16.10 8.58
C ALA A 298 3.01 -14.64 9.08
N LYS A 299 2.39 -13.66 8.41
CA LYS A 299 2.38 -12.25 8.80
C LYS A 299 1.03 -11.79 9.36
N ALA A 300 0.02 -12.65 9.41
CA ALA A 300 -1.33 -12.28 9.83
C ALA A 300 -1.35 -11.79 11.29
N ALA A 301 -0.68 -12.48 12.21
CA ALA A 301 -0.64 -12.08 13.61
C ALA A 301 0.04 -10.72 13.81
N GLU A 302 1.14 -10.45 13.08
CA GLU A 302 1.81 -9.16 13.13
C GLU A 302 0.93 -8.03 12.57
N ASN A 303 0.25 -8.28 11.44
CA ASN A 303 -0.71 -7.33 10.87
C ASN A 303 -1.90 -7.07 11.82
N ALA A 304 -2.44 -8.10 12.47
CA ALA A 304 -3.50 -7.95 13.46
C ALA A 304 -3.05 -7.03 14.62
N ALA A 305 -1.84 -7.20 15.13
CA ALA A 305 -1.29 -6.31 16.17
C ALA A 305 -1.13 -4.87 15.68
N ARG A 306 -0.70 -4.66 14.43
CA ARG A 306 -0.60 -3.32 13.83
C ARG A 306 -1.96 -2.65 13.68
N ILE A 307 -2.96 -3.38 13.17
CA ILE A 307 -4.35 -2.90 13.05
C ILE A 307 -4.89 -2.55 14.44
N ALA A 308 -4.69 -3.41 15.44
CA ALA A 308 -5.14 -3.15 16.81
C ALA A 308 -4.51 -1.89 17.40
N GLY A 309 -3.21 -1.65 17.16
CA GLY A 309 -2.54 -0.42 17.55
C GLY A 309 -3.09 0.81 16.85
N VAL A 310 -3.38 0.74 15.55
CA VAL A 310 -4.02 1.84 14.81
C VAL A 310 -5.41 2.14 15.39
N LEU A 311 -6.26 1.13 15.59
CA LEU A 311 -7.59 1.30 16.19
C LEU A 311 -7.49 1.95 17.58
N THR A 312 -6.54 1.50 18.40
CA THR A 312 -6.31 2.03 19.76
C THR A 312 -5.93 3.51 19.72
N ILE A 313 -4.97 3.91 18.88
CA ILE A 313 -4.49 5.30 18.80
C ILE A 313 -5.49 6.23 18.13
N VAL A 314 -6.26 5.71 17.16
CA VAL A 314 -7.36 6.47 16.58
C VAL A 314 -8.41 6.75 17.66
N GLU A 315 -8.78 5.79 18.49
CA GLU A 315 -9.72 6.03 19.59
C GLU A 315 -9.14 7.01 20.63
N ASP A 316 -7.92 6.73 21.11
CA ASP A 316 -7.22 7.53 22.12
C ASP A 316 -5.69 7.55 21.87
N ILE A 317 -5.18 8.73 21.52
CA ILE A 317 -3.75 8.95 21.24
C ILE A 317 -2.85 8.70 22.46
N ASP A 318 -3.40 8.85 23.66
CA ASP A 318 -2.69 8.70 24.94
C ASP A 318 -2.93 7.33 25.59
N ALA A 319 -3.64 6.42 24.89
CA ALA A 319 -3.93 5.08 25.38
C ALA A 319 -2.66 4.35 25.89
N PRO A 320 -2.66 3.81 27.12
CA PRO A 320 -1.44 3.26 27.71
C PRO A 320 -1.03 1.92 27.09
N GLU A 321 -1.97 1.15 26.55
CA GLU A 321 -1.76 -0.17 25.96
C GLU A 321 -2.85 -0.53 24.95
N ILE A 322 -2.60 -1.54 24.12
CA ILE A 322 -3.63 -2.16 23.27
C ILE A 322 -4.52 -3.04 24.14
N GLY A 323 -5.82 -2.71 24.20
CA GLY A 323 -6.83 -3.47 24.94
C GLY A 323 -7.34 -4.72 24.20
N GLY A 324 -8.00 -5.63 24.92
CA GLY A 324 -8.51 -6.89 24.36
C GLY A 324 -9.55 -6.69 23.26
N GLU A 325 -10.41 -5.69 23.38
CA GLU A 325 -11.43 -5.35 22.37
C GLU A 325 -10.81 -4.90 21.05
N ALA A 326 -9.86 -3.96 21.09
CA ALA A 326 -9.14 -3.51 19.91
C ALA A 326 -8.42 -4.66 19.18
N MET A 327 -7.84 -5.60 19.95
CA MET A 327 -7.21 -6.79 19.37
C MET A 327 -8.22 -7.73 18.72
N ARG A 328 -9.37 -8.01 19.36
CA ARG A 328 -10.43 -8.84 18.77
C ARG A 328 -11.00 -8.23 17.48
N ASN A 329 -11.21 -6.91 17.46
CA ASN A 329 -11.68 -6.20 16.27
C ASN A 329 -10.65 -6.29 15.13
N ALA A 330 -9.36 -6.14 15.46
CA ALA A 330 -8.29 -6.31 14.49
C ALA A 330 -8.17 -7.74 13.95
N MET A 331 -8.35 -8.76 14.81
CA MET A 331 -8.38 -10.16 14.40
C MET A 331 -9.54 -10.44 13.43
N GLN A 332 -10.72 -9.87 13.67
CA GLN A 332 -11.86 -10.01 12.76
C GLN A 332 -11.57 -9.42 11.38
N LEU A 333 -10.93 -8.25 11.31
CA LEU A 333 -10.47 -7.67 10.05
C LEU A 333 -9.40 -8.56 9.39
N MET A 334 -8.48 -9.10 10.17
CA MET A 334 -7.41 -9.96 9.66
C MET A 334 -7.93 -11.28 9.12
N ASP A 335 -8.90 -11.93 9.79
CA ASP A 335 -9.57 -13.12 9.28
C ASP A 335 -10.26 -12.83 7.94
N TRP A 336 -10.88 -11.66 7.79
CA TRP A 336 -11.45 -11.23 6.51
C TRP A 336 -10.36 -11.07 5.43
N TYR A 337 -9.25 -10.40 5.72
CA TYR A 337 -8.13 -10.25 4.76
C TYR A 337 -7.49 -11.59 4.37
N VAL A 338 -7.40 -12.53 5.30
CA VAL A 338 -6.92 -13.90 5.02
C VAL A 338 -7.86 -14.60 4.04
N GLN A 339 -9.17 -14.57 4.30
CA GLN A 339 -10.17 -15.17 3.41
C GLN A 339 -10.20 -14.49 2.05
N GLU A 340 -10.06 -13.17 2.01
CA GLU A 340 -10.05 -12.39 0.78
C GLU A 340 -8.83 -12.72 -0.09
N LEU A 341 -7.64 -12.84 0.50
CA LEU A 341 -6.47 -13.26 -0.25
C LEU A 341 -6.57 -14.72 -0.70
N LEU A 342 -7.15 -15.62 0.11
CA LEU A 342 -7.48 -16.99 -0.32
C LEU A 342 -8.41 -16.98 -1.53
N ARG A 343 -9.47 -16.16 -1.50
CA ARG A 343 -10.41 -16.03 -2.61
C ARG A 343 -9.71 -15.55 -3.87
N LEU A 344 -8.84 -14.54 -3.75
CA LEU A 344 -8.10 -13.99 -4.89
C LEU A 344 -7.04 -14.96 -5.45
N LYS A 345 -6.39 -15.76 -4.60
CA LYS A 345 -5.39 -16.77 -5.01
C LYS A 345 -6.01 -18.09 -5.47
N GLY A 346 -7.10 -18.53 -4.84
CA GLY A 346 -7.89 -19.68 -5.26
C GLY A 346 -8.69 -19.41 -6.54
N ALA A 347 -8.99 -18.15 -6.81
CA ALA A 347 -9.47 -17.67 -8.11
C ALA A 347 -8.33 -17.38 -9.10
N ALA A 348 -7.13 -17.95 -8.91
CA ALA A 348 -6.00 -17.87 -9.85
C ALA A 348 -6.53 -17.97 -11.28
N PRO A 349 -6.03 -17.10 -12.18
CA PRO A 349 -6.72 -16.77 -13.41
C PRO A 349 -6.96 -18.06 -14.15
N VAL A 350 -8.24 -18.41 -14.25
CA VAL A 350 -8.73 -19.21 -15.34
C VAL A 350 -8.08 -18.59 -16.57
N ASP A 351 -7.15 -19.32 -17.20
CA ASP A 351 -6.31 -18.85 -18.33
C ASP A 351 -7.13 -17.86 -19.16
N ALA A 352 -6.60 -16.68 -19.52
CA ALA A 352 -7.38 -15.66 -20.22
C ALA A 352 -8.18 -16.24 -21.41
N ARG A 353 -7.68 -17.33 -22.01
CA ARG A 353 -8.39 -18.17 -22.98
C ARG A 353 -9.63 -18.87 -22.41
N ILE A 354 -9.52 -19.52 -21.25
CA ILE A 354 -10.62 -20.14 -20.52
C ILE A 354 -11.60 -19.08 -19.99
N GLU A 355 -11.17 -17.91 -19.49
CA GLU A 355 -12.12 -16.86 -19.05
C GLU A 355 -12.95 -16.35 -20.25
N THR A 356 -12.27 -16.12 -21.37
CA THR A 356 -12.89 -15.74 -22.63
C THR A 356 -13.84 -16.83 -23.13
N ALA A 357 -13.47 -18.10 -23.01
CA ALA A 357 -14.32 -19.25 -23.32
C ALA A 357 -15.54 -19.33 -22.38
N LEU A 358 -15.40 -19.11 -21.09
CA LEU A 358 -16.50 -19.09 -20.12
C LEU A 358 -17.47 -17.94 -20.37
N ASN A 359 -16.97 -16.77 -20.79
CA ASN A 359 -17.82 -15.64 -21.19
C ASN A 359 -18.63 -15.98 -22.46
N LEU A 360 -18.01 -16.66 -23.43
CA LEU A 360 -18.73 -17.18 -24.59
C LEU A 360 -19.78 -18.22 -24.18
N LEU A 361 -19.43 -19.16 -23.30
CA LEU A 361 -20.33 -20.20 -22.81
C LEU A 361 -21.55 -19.62 -22.07
N LYS A 362 -21.35 -18.64 -21.18
CA LYS A 362 -22.43 -17.93 -20.50
C LYS A 362 -23.39 -17.25 -21.47
N TRP A 363 -22.86 -16.70 -22.56
CA TRP A 363 -23.68 -16.07 -23.60
C TRP A 363 -24.45 -17.11 -24.42
N LEU A 364 -23.79 -18.21 -24.84
CA LEU A 364 -24.46 -19.32 -25.54
C LEU A 364 -25.60 -19.93 -24.71
N LYS A 365 -25.39 -20.09 -23.40
CA LYS A 365 -26.43 -20.54 -22.45
C LYS A 365 -27.66 -19.61 -22.42
N LYS A 366 -27.45 -18.30 -22.57
CA LYS A 366 -28.54 -17.31 -22.63
C LYS A 366 -29.28 -17.30 -23.96
N GLU A 367 -28.56 -17.49 -25.07
CA GLU A 367 -29.20 -17.57 -26.39
C GLU A 367 -30.05 -18.83 -26.53
N GLY A 368 -29.55 -19.96 -26.04
CA GLY A 368 -30.22 -21.26 -26.13
C GLY A 368 -30.24 -21.85 -27.55
N GLY A 369 -30.38 -23.17 -27.63
CA GLY A 369 -30.47 -23.89 -28.89
C GLY A 369 -29.21 -23.79 -29.77
N ASP A 370 -29.41 -23.94 -31.08
CA ASP A 370 -28.33 -24.04 -32.07
C ASP A 370 -27.92 -22.68 -32.60
N VAL A 371 -26.76 -22.18 -32.17
CA VAL A 371 -26.24 -20.85 -32.50
C VAL A 371 -25.31 -20.91 -33.71
N GLY A 372 -25.54 -20.03 -34.70
CA GLY A 372 -24.63 -19.88 -35.84
C GLY A 372 -23.37 -19.08 -35.48
N PHE A 373 -22.22 -19.47 -36.01
CA PHE A 373 -20.95 -18.76 -35.74
C PHE A 373 -21.01 -17.26 -36.11
N SER A 374 -21.71 -16.90 -37.19
CA SER A 374 -21.92 -15.50 -37.56
C SER A 374 -22.63 -14.70 -36.47
N ARG A 375 -23.53 -15.31 -35.69
CA ARG A 375 -24.26 -14.63 -34.60
C ARG A 375 -23.33 -14.27 -33.44
N ILE A 376 -22.30 -15.09 -33.17
CA ILE A 376 -21.24 -14.76 -32.20
C ILE A 376 -20.51 -13.48 -32.64
N LEU A 377 -20.17 -13.37 -33.93
CA LEU A 377 -19.44 -12.21 -34.45
C LEU A 377 -20.26 -10.91 -34.39
N THR A 378 -21.60 -11.00 -34.50
CA THR A 378 -22.46 -9.81 -34.52
C THR A 378 -23.01 -9.44 -33.13
N HIS A 379 -23.42 -10.43 -32.34
CA HIS A 379 -24.17 -10.24 -31.08
C HIS A 379 -23.46 -10.81 -29.84
N GLY A 380 -22.33 -11.51 -30.03
CA GLY A 380 -21.57 -12.07 -28.92
C GLY A 380 -21.00 -11.00 -27.97
N PRO A 381 -20.42 -11.44 -26.84
CA PRO A 381 -19.86 -10.54 -25.84
C PRO A 381 -18.78 -9.61 -26.41
N HIS A 382 -18.62 -8.44 -25.80
CA HIS A 382 -17.61 -7.46 -26.20
C HIS A 382 -16.20 -8.08 -26.10
N GLY A 383 -15.44 -8.06 -27.20
CA GLY A 383 -14.13 -8.71 -27.32
C GLY A 383 -14.14 -10.09 -28.01
N LEU A 384 -15.30 -10.75 -28.14
CA LEU A 384 -15.49 -12.03 -28.85
C LEU A 384 -16.06 -11.86 -30.26
N ARG A 385 -16.26 -10.62 -30.71
CA ARG A 385 -16.81 -10.30 -32.04
C ARG A 385 -15.78 -10.35 -33.16
N SER A 386 -14.50 -10.51 -32.82
CA SER A 386 -13.46 -10.78 -33.81
C SER A 386 -13.39 -12.28 -34.10
N LYS A 387 -13.21 -12.63 -35.38
CA LYS A 387 -13.14 -14.03 -35.81
C LYS A 387 -12.09 -14.83 -35.03
N HIS A 388 -10.90 -14.25 -34.87
CA HIS A 388 -9.77 -14.90 -34.21
C HIS A 388 -10.07 -15.24 -32.73
N LYS A 389 -10.57 -14.28 -31.95
CA LYS A 389 -10.88 -14.51 -30.52
C LYS A 389 -12.07 -15.45 -30.32
N ALA A 390 -13.07 -15.37 -31.20
CA ALA A 390 -14.19 -16.32 -31.19
C ALA A 390 -13.74 -17.75 -31.47
N GLU A 391 -12.81 -17.94 -32.41
CA GLU A 391 -12.23 -19.25 -32.73
C GLU A 391 -11.42 -19.81 -31.57
N GLU A 392 -10.53 -19.02 -30.97
CA GLU A 392 -9.75 -19.46 -29.80
C GLU A 392 -10.65 -19.89 -28.63
N ALA A 393 -11.69 -19.09 -28.34
CA ALA A 393 -12.66 -19.42 -27.29
C ALA A 393 -13.43 -20.71 -27.60
N LEU A 394 -13.82 -20.93 -28.87
CA LEU A 394 -14.55 -22.12 -29.28
C LEU A 394 -13.70 -23.38 -29.23
N VAL A 395 -12.42 -23.30 -29.60
CA VAL A 395 -11.49 -24.44 -29.48
C VAL A 395 -11.48 -24.94 -28.05
N VAL A 396 -11.33 -24.03 -27.07
CA VAL A 396 -11.36 -24.39 -25.64
C VAL A 396 -12.69 -25.05 -25.25
N LEU A 397 -13.83 -24.51 -25.69
CA LEU A 397 -15.15 -25.06 -25.36
C LEU A 397 -15.41 -26.43 -25.99
N VAL A 398 -14.91 -26.67 -27.20
CA VAL A 398 -15.03 -27.96 -27.91
C VAL A 398 -14.10 -28.99 -27.27
N GLU A 399 -12.85 -28.64 -26.98
CA GLU A 399 -11.88 -29.52 -26.31
C GLU A 399 -12.37 -29.99 -24.93
N HIS A 400 -13.06 -29.12 -24.20
CA HIS A 400 -13.64 -29.43 -22.89
C HIS A 400 -15.07 -29.99 -22.97
N GLY A 401 -15.59 -30.23 -24.18
CA GLY A 401 -16.88 -30.89 -24.40
C GLY A 401 -18.12 -30.08 -24.00
N TRP A 402 -18.02 -28.75 -23.87
CA TRP A 402 -19.16 -27.87 -23.55
C TRP A 402 -19.99 -27.46 -24.78
N VAL A 403 -19.36 -27.46 -25.95
CA VAL A 403 -19.97 -27.09 -27.23
C VAL A 403 -19.59 -28.13 -28.29
N GLU A 404 -20.55 -28.50 -29.13
CA GLU A 404 -20.33 -29.33 -30.32
C GLU A 404 -20.60 -28.53 -31.60
N GLU A 405 -19.82 -28.78 -32.65
CA GLU A 405 -20.05 -28.23 -33.99
C GLU A 405 -20.94 -29.19 -34.79
N ILE A 406 -22.19 -28.79 -35.01
CA ILE A 406 -23.22 -29.65 -35.63
C ILE A 406 -23.34 -29.46 -37.15
N SER A 407 -22.75 -28.39 -37.68
CA SER A 407 -22.68 -28.14 -39.12
C SER A 407 -21.50 -27.24 -39.42
N THR A 408 -20.79 -27.52 -40.51
CA THR A 408 -19.65 -26.71 -40.98
C THR A 408 -20.08 -25.64 -42.00
N ARG A 409 -21.23 -25.80 -42.67
CA ARG A 409 -21.80 -24.85 -43.65
C ARG A 409 -23.34 -24.87 -43.65
N PRO A 410 -24.01 -23.80 -43.14
CA PRO A 410 -23.41 -22.72 -42.35
C PRO A 410 -22.88 -23.27 -41.02
N ARG A 411 -21.79 -22.68 -40.51
CA ARG A 411 -21.17 -23.12 -39.26
C ARG A 411 -22.14 -22.94 -38.08
N ARG A 412 -22.55 -24.03 -37.44
CA ARG A 412 -23.51 -24.05 -36.32
C ARG A 412 -22.98 -24.83 -35.13
N LEU A 413 -23.33 -24.35 -33.95
CA LEU A 413 -22.82 -24.81 -32.66
C LEU A 413 -24.00 -25.14 -31.75
N ARG A 414 -23.86 -26.19 -30.94
CA ARG A 414 -24.86 -26.60 -29.94
C ARG A 414 -24.19 -26.82 -28.58
N LEU A 415 -24.88 -26.47 -27.50
CA LEU A 415 -24.47 -26.81 -26.13
C LEU A 415 -24.70 -28.30 -25.88
N THR A 416 -23.68 -28.99 -25.36
CA THR A 416 -23.78 -30.41 -25.01
C THR A 416 -24.65 -30.61 -23.76
N ALA A 417 -25.13 -31.84 -23.51
CA ALA A 417 -26.02 -32.12 -22.39
C ALA A 417 -25.42 -31.83 -21.00
N GLY A 418 -24.09 -31.92 -20.85
CA GLY A 418 -23.38 -31.51 -19.62
C GLY A 418 -23.25 -29.99 -19.46
N ALA A 419 -23.57 -29.23 -20.51
CA ALA A 419 -23.46 -27.79 -20.59
C ALA A 419 -24.80 -27.06 -20.50
N GLN A 420 -25.95 -27.75 -20.45
CA GLN A 420 -27.27 -27.12 -20.41
C GLN A 420 -27.63 -26.56 -19.04
#